data_AF-A0A937XB11-F1
#
_entry.id   AF-A0A937XB11-F1
#
_cell.length_a   1.000
_cell.length_b   1.000
_cell.length_c   1.000
_cell.angle_alpha   90.00
_cell.angle_beta   90.00
_cell.angle_gamma   90.00
#
_symmetry.space_group_name_H-M   'P 1'
#
loop_
_entity.id
_entity.type
_entity.pdbx_description
1 polymer ?
#
loop_
_entity_poly.entity_id
_entity_poly.type
_entity_poly.pdbx_seq_one_letter_code
_entity_poly.pdbx_strand_id
1 'polypeptide(L)'
;MFFALCRFEIFLPEGHSLKAKRSVLNRLKERLRVRFHAAVAEVGTQDLWQRGTLAAALVGPRPGGLEDGLAAMRRLVEEEPRCRITSWEERVEPFGEGGTRFDQDAAGASGGSDRGGDPGAETDWEVPREGDEFFGPRPAPGRGE
;
A
#
# COMPACT_ATOMS: atom_id res chain seq x y z
N MET A 1 12.82 -15.37 -4.01
CA MET A 1 12.77 -13.90 -3.74
C MET A 1 11.92 -13.69 -2.49
N PHE A 2 11.99 -12.56 -1.80
CA PHE A 2 11.08 -12.24 -0.69
C PHE A 2 10.44 -10.87 -0.92
N PHE A 3 9.22 -10.70 -0.42
CA PHE A 3 8.56 -9.41 -0.32
C PHE A 3 8.10 -9.18 1.10
N ALA A 4 8.04 -7.91 1.46
CA ALA A 4 7.57 -7.46 2.76
C ALA A 4 6.52 -6.38 2.58
N LEU A 5 5.44 -6.49 3.34
CA LEU A 5 4.35 -5.53 3.38
C LEU A 5 4.22 -5.01 4.81
N CYS A 6 3.94 -3.73 4.96
CA CYS A 6 3.43 -3.20 6.20
C CYS A 6 2.28 -2.23 5.98
N ARG A 7 1.37 -2.19 6.95
CA ARG A 7 0.28 -1.23 7.05
C ARG A 7 0.38 -0.52 8.39
N PHE A 8 0.40 0.81 8.37
CA PHE A 8 0.37 1.65 9.57
C PHE A 8 -0.97 2.36 9.64
N GLU A 9 -1.68 2.21 10.76
CA GLU A 9 -2.76 3.12 11.12
C GLU A 9 -2.20 4.28 11.93
N ILE A 10 -2.50 5.49 11.49
CA ILE A 10 -1.88 6.71 11.98
C ILE A 10 -2.98 7.63 12.51
N PHE A 11 -2.75 8.17 13.70
CA PHE A 11 -3.55 9.24 14.28
C PHE A 11 -2.77 10.57 14.26
N LEU A 12 -3.44 11.64 13.83
CA LEU A 12 -2.89 13.00 13.76
C LEU A 12 -3.59 13.90 14.80
N PRO A 13 -3.00 14.13 15.98
CA PRO A 13 -3.65 14.89 17.06
C PRO A 13 -3.98 16.33 16.66
N GLU A 14 -3.07 16.99 15.95
CA GLU A 14 -3.19 18.38 15.50
C GLU A 14 -3.84 18.51 14.11
N GLY A 15 -4.44 17.43 13.59
CA GLY A 15 -5.10 17.42 12.29
C GLY A 15 -6.40 18.24 12.33
N HIS A 16 -6.39 19.42 11.72
CA HIS A 16 -7.58 20.29 11.59
C HIS A 16 -8.11 20.45 10.16
N SER A 17 -7.48 19.78 9.18
CA SER A 17 -7.96 19.77 7.79
C SER A 17 -7.34 18.62 7.00
N LEU A 18 -8.00 18.24 5.90
CA LEU A 18 -7.45 17.27 4.94
C LEU A 18 -6.11 17.73 4.34
N LYS A 19 -5.93 19.04 4.14
CA LYS A 19 -4.65 19.60 3.65
C LYS A 19 -3.53 19.40 4.67
N ALA A 20 -3.80 19.66 5.95
CA ALA A 20 -2.83 19.45 7.02
C ALA A 20 -2.41 17.97 7.10
N LYS A 21 -3.38 17.05 7.05
CA LYS A 21 -3.13 15.62 6.98
C LYS A 21 -2.24 15.25 5.79
N ARG A 22 -2.63 15.67 4.57
CA ARG A 22 -1.87 15.38 3.34
C ARG A 22 -0.43 15.86 3.42
N SER A 23 -0.17 17.01 4.03
CA SER A 23 1.20 17.51 4.24
C SER A 23 2.04 16.56 5.10
N VAL A 24 1.50 16.08 6.23
CA VAL A 24 2.19 15.13 7.12
C VAL A 24 2.41 13.80 6.42
N LEU A 25 1.36 13.22 5.84
CA LEU A 25 1.45 11.91 5.18
C LEU A 25 2.34 11.92 3.94
N ASN A 26 2.31 12.98 3.13
CA ASN A 26 3.19 13.09 1.96
C ASN A 26 4.66 13.16 2.37
N ARG A 27 4.99 13.89 3.45
CA ARG A 27 6.36 13.93 3.98
C ARG A 27 6.82 12.55 4.46
N LEU A 28 5.96 11.81 5.16
CA LEU A 28 6.25 10.44 5.60
C LEU A 28 6.46 9.51 4.40
N LYS A 29 5.54 9.52 3.43
CA LYS A 29 5.65 8.71 2.20
C LYS A 29 6.95 8.99 1.46
N GLU A 30 7.33 10.26 1.30
CA GLU A 30 8.55 10.65 0.61
C GLU A 30 9.80 10.14 1.35
N ARG A 31 9.87 10.35 2.67
CA ARG A 31 10.98 9.84 3.49
C ARG A 31 11.10 8.31 3.41
N LEU A 32 9.98 7.60 3.44
CA LEU A 32 9.94 6.15 3.34
C LEU A 32 10.39 5.66 1.96
N ARG A 33 9.91 6.31 0.89
CA ARG A 33 10.30 6.02 -0.50
C ARG A 33 11.80 6.23 -0.72
N VAL A 34 12.32 7.37 -0.32
CA VAL A 34 13.73 7.73 -0.56
C VAL A 34 14.68 6.88 0.28
N ARG A 35 14.39 6.69 1.58
CA ARG A 35 15.32 6.00 2.49
C ARG A 35 15.38 4.49 2.27
N PHE A 36 14.26 3.88 1.88
CA PHE A 36 14.14 2.43 1.81
C PHE A 36 13.85 1.90 0.41
N HIS A 37 13.80 2.76 -0.61
CA HIS A 37 13.44 2.41 -1.99
C HIS A 37 12.13 1.61 -2.08
N ALA A 38 11.18 1.93 -1.20
CA ALA A 38 9.93 1.21 -1.05
C ALA A 38 8.80 1.82 -1.86
N ALA A 39 7.84 1.01 -2.29
CA ALA A 39 6.57 1.51 -2.78
C ALA A 39 5.69 1.90 -1.58
N VAL A 40 5.15 3.11 -1.55
CA VAL A 40 4.38 3.62 -0.38
C VAL A 40 3.11 4.36 -0.82
N ALA A 41 1.96 4.02 -0.24
CA ALA A 41 0.67 4.61 -0.58
C ALA A 41 -0.18 4.91 0.67
N GLU A 42 -1.11 5.86 0.55
CA GLU A 42 -2.20 6.03 1.52
C GLU A 42 -3.39 5.17 1.06
N VAL A 43 -3.72 4.12 1.82
CA VAL A 43 -4.63 3.05 1.38
C VAL A 43 -6.00 3.05 2.09
N GLY A 44 -6.24 4.00 2.99
CA GLY A 44 -7.48 4.06 3.75
C GLY A 44 -7.64 5.33 4.56
N THR A 45 -8.85 5.53 5.11
CA THR A 45 -9.25 6.68 5.94
C THR A 45 -9.02 8.06 5.31
N GLN A 46 -9.05 8.17 3.97
CA GLN A 46 -8.74 9.40 3.24
C GLN A 46 -9.65 10.58 3.61
N ASP A 47 -10.91 10.32 3.95
CA ASP A 47 -11.92 11.34 4.30
C ASP A 47 -11.84 11.84 5.76
N LEU A 48 -11.03 11.19 6.61
CA LEU A 48 -10.83 11.59 8.00
C LEU A 48 -9.53 12.38 8.13
N TRP A 49 -9.58 13.60 8.68
CA TRP A 49 -8.37 14.43 8.81
C TRP A 49 -7.48 14.05 10.00
N GLN A 50 -8.01 13.40 11.04
CA GLN A 50 -7.23 12.92 12.20
C GLN A 50 -6.76 11.46 12.05
N ARG A 51 -7.11 10.78 10.96
CA ARG A 51 -6.74 9.39 10.70
C ARG A 51 -6.12 9.23 9.33
N GLY A 52 -5.10 8.39 9.22
CA GLY A 52 -4.49 8.00 7.96
C GLY A 52 -4.11 6.53 8.00
N THR A 53 -4.11 5.89 6.84
CA THR A 53 -3.58 4.52 6.70
C THR A 53 -2.51 4.53 5.63
N LEU A 54 -1.26 4.28 6.00
CA LEU A 54 -0.16 4.12 5.05
C LEU A 54 0.14 2.64 4.85
N ALA A 55 0.43 2.24 3.63
CA ALA A 55 0.99 0.93 3.32
C ALA A 55 2.33 1.11 2.60
N ALA A 56 3.29 0.23 2.91
CA ALA A 56 4.57 0.16 2.22
C ALA A 56 4.91 -1.28 1.81
N ALA A 57 5.62 -1.42 0.70
CA ALA A 57 6.11 -2.68 0.18
C ALA A 57 7.61 -2.61 -0.13
N LEU A 58 8.35 -3.67 0.27
CA LEU A 58 9.75 -3.88 -0.06
C LEU A 58 9.92 -5.25 -0.74
N VAL A 59 10.97 -5.37 -1.55
CA VAL A 59 11.37 -6.64 -2.18
C VAL A 59 12.87 -6.83 -1.95
N GLY A 60 13.28 -8.06 -1.69
CA GLY A 60 14.69 -8.34 -1.43
C GLY A 60 15.07 -9.82 -1.52
N PRO A 61 16.38 -10.10 -1.48
CA PRO A 61 16.89 -11.47 -1.63
C PRO A 61 16.84 -12.29 -0.34
N ARG A 62 16.73 -11.65 0.84
CA ARG A 62 16.78 -12.29 2.15
C ARG A 62 15.69 -11.72 3.08
N PRO A 63 15.00 -12.55 3.88
CA PRO A 63 13.92 -12.09 4.76
C PRO A 63 14.44 -11.15 5.87
N GLY A 64 15.57 -11.47 6.51
CA GLY A 64 16.10 -10.65 7.61
C GLY A 64 16.39 -9.19 7.21
N GLY A 65 16.87 -8.95 5.99
CA GLY A 65 17.07 -7.57 5.50
C GLY A 65 15.77 -6.80 5.30
N LEU A 66 14.67 -7.51 4.99
CA LEU A 66 13.35 -6.91 4.88
C LEU A 66 12.73 -6.65 6.25
N GLU A 67 12.89 -7.57 7.20
CA GLU A 67 12.46 -7.40 8.60
C GLU A 67 13.16 -6.20 9.24
N ASP A 68 14.47 -6.06 9.05
CA ASP A 68 15.24 -4.90 9.50
C ASP A 68 14.73 -3.60 8.85
N GLY A 69 14.42 -3.64 7.55
CA GLY A 69 13.84 -2.52 6.81
C GLY A 69 12.48 -2.10 7.36
N LEU A 70 11.59 -3.05 7.63
CA LEU A 70 10.27 -2.81 8.23
C LEU A 70 10.39 -2.21 9.64
N ALA A 71 11.29 -2.74 10.47
CA ALA A 71 11.56 -2.20 11.80
C ALA A 71 12.07 -0.76 11.73
N ALA A 72 12.97 -0.47 10.79
CA ALA A 72 13.48 0.88 10.56
C ALA A 72 12.41 1.85 10.01
N MET A 73 11.50 1.38 9.15
CA MET A 73 10.35 2.16 8.70
C MET A 73 9.43 2.53 9.85
N ARG A 74 9.08 1.57 10.71
CA ARG A 74 8.24 1.81 11.89
C ARG A 74 8.83 2.89 12.77
N ARG A 75 10.12 2.78 13.11
CA ARG A 75 10.86 3.78 13.88
C ARG A 75 10.80 5.17 13.23
N LEU A 76 11.00 5.25 11.90
CA LEU A 76 10.93 6.52 11.18
C LEU A 76 9.56 7.20 11.29
N VAL A 77 8.48 6.41 11.28
CA VAL A 77 7.11 6.91 11.44
C VAL A 77 6.85 7.32 12.89
N GLU A 78 7.32 6.53 13.87
CA GLU A 78 7.24 6.86 15.31
C GLU A 78 8.00 8.15 15.66
N GLU A 79 9.09 8.45 14.96
CA GLU A 79 9.87 9.68 15.14
C GLU A 79 9.20 10.95 14.57
N GLU A 80 8.10 10.86 13.82
CA GLU A 80 7.38 12.03 13.31
C GLU A 80 6.42 12.59 14.38
N PRO A 81 6.76 13.73 15.03
CA PRO A 81 6.02 14.22 16.21
C PRO A 81 4.57 14.63 15.91
N ARG A 82 4.25 14.90 14.65
CA ARG A 82 2.90 15.33 14.25
C ARG A 82 1.91 14.16 14.11
N CYS A 83 2.35 12.93 14.33
CA CYS A 83 1.49 11.76 14.24
C CYS A 83 1.91 10.67 15.23
N ARG A 84 1.02 9.70 15.46
CA ARG A 84 1.31 8.49 16.20
C ARG A 84 0.76 7.27 15.48
N ILE A 85 1.46 6.15 15.61
CA ILE A 85 0.94 4.86 15.16
C ILE A 85 -0.08 4.37 16.18
N THR A 86 -1.27 3.99 15.72
CA THR A 86 -2.31 3.38 16.57
C THR A 86 -2.30 1.86 16.50
N SER A 87 -1.97 1.32 15.34
CA SER A 87 -1.78 -0.12 15.10
C SER A 87 -0.92 -0.30 13.86
N TRP A 88 -0.31 -1.47 13.72
CA TRP A 88 0.38 -1.84 12.50
C TRP A 88 0.29 -3.34 12.25
N GLU A 89 0.40 -3.70 10.98
CA GLU A 89 0.48 -5.08 10.51
C GLU A 89 1.72 -5.18 9.63
N GLU A 90 2.44 -6.30 9.73
CA GLU A 90 3.59 -6.59 8.88
C GLU A 90 3.60 -8.05 8.45
N ARG A 91 4.10 -8.29 7.25
CA ARG A 91 4.18 -9.63 6.68
C ARG A 91 5.40 -9.71 5.77
N VAL A 92 6.18 -10.78 5.92
CA VAL A 92 7.31 -11.11 5.05
C VAL A 92 7.09 -12.50 4.50
N GLU A 93 7.07 -12.64 3.19
CA GLU A 93 6.75 -13.90 2.52
C GLU A 93 7.76 -14.19 1.41
N PRO A 94 8.06 -15.47 1.15
CA PRO A 94 8.78 -15.85 -0.05
C PRO A 94 7.89 -15.61 -1.29
N PHE A 95 8.52 -15.17 -2.37
CA PHE A 95 7.96 -15.14 -3.71
C PHE A 95 8.67 -16.18 -4.57
N GLY A 96 7.90 -17.15 -5.07
CA GLY A 96 8.38 -18.32 -5.83
C GLY A 96 8.15 -19.63 -5.10
N GLU A 97 9.00 -20.63 -5.35
CA GLU A 97 8.93 -21.94 -4.69
C GLU A 97 9.06 -21.79 -3.16
N GLY A 98 8.08 -22.31 -2.43
CA GLY A 98 7.98 -22.20 -0.97
C GLY A 98 7.20 -20.98 -0.45
N GLY A 99 6.76 -20.07 -1.33
CA GLY A 99 5.80 -19.02 -0.98
C GLY A 99 4.42 -19.57 -0.70
N THR A 100 3.69 -18.97 0.24
CA THR A 100 2.25 -19.19 0.35
C THR A 100 1.61 -18.80 -0.99
N ARG A 101 0.90 -19.73 -1.63
CA ARG A 101 0.02 -19.37 -2.76
C ARG A 101 -0.93 -18.32 -2.17
N PHE A 102 -1.13 -17.20 -2.87
CA PHE A 102 -2.12 -16.21 -2.45
C PHE A 102 -3.50 -16.89 -2.50
N ASP A 103 -3.90 -17.56 -1.41
CA ASP A 103 -5.18 -18.26 -1.33
C ASP A 103 -6.27 -17.21 -1.46
N GLN A 104 -7.06 -17.32 -2.54
CA GLN A 104 -8.24 -16.52 -2.79
C GLN A 104 -9.43 -16.93 -1.89
N ASP A 105 -9.20 -17.78 -0.89
CA ASP A 105 -10.26 -18.48 -0.13
C ASP A 105 -10.79 -17.71 1.09
N ALA A 106 -10.68 -16.37 1.07
CA ALA A 106 -11.44 -15.51 1.98
C ALA A 106 -12.79 -15.06 1.39
N ALA A 107 -13.25 -15.66 0.28
CA ALA A 107 -14.62 -15.53 -0.22
C ALA A 107 -15.34 -16.88 0.00
N GLY A 108 -16.08 -16.95 1.11
CA GLY A 108 -16.78 -18.15 1.55
C GLY A 108 -17.70 -18.77 0.50
N ALA A 109 -17.76 -20.11 0.56
CA ALA A 109 -18.76 -20.92 -0.10
C ALA A 109 -20.18 -20.49 0.27
N SER A 110 -20.98 -20.13 -0.73
CA SER A 110 -22.38 -20.54 -0.83
C SER A 110 -22.69 -20.77 -2.31
N GLY A 111 -23.22 -21.96 -2.61
CA GLY A 111 -23.24 -22.51 -3.96
C GLY A 111 -24.30 -21.95 -4.89
N GLY A 112 -24.29 -22.47 -6.13
CA GLY A 112 -25.36 -22.28 -7.09
C GLY A 112 -24.88 -22.16 -8.54
N SER A 113 -24.91 -23.30 -9.23
CA SER A 113 -25.05 -23.51 -10.68
C SER A 113 -24.81 -22.35 -11.67
N ASP A 114 -23.83 -22.57 -12.54
CA ASP A 114 -23.86 -22.38 -13.99
C ASP A 114 -24.99 -21.49 -14.58
N ARG A 115 -24.61 -20.27 -14.98
CA ARG A 115 -25.10 -19.61 -16.20
C ARG A 115 -24.21 -18.41 -16.52
N GLY A 116 -23.74 -18.37 -17.76
CA GLY A 116 -22.92 -17.30 -18.31
C GLY A 116 -23.51 -15.91 -18.14
N GLY A 117 -22.61 -14.95 -17.93
CA GLY A 117 -22.83 -13.53 -17.93
C GLY A 117 -21.48 -12.87 -17.72
N ASP A 118 -20.92 -12.32 -18.79
CA ASP A 118 -19.75 -11.44 -18.77
C ASP A 118 -20.06 -10.20 -17.92
N PRO A 119 -19.17 -9.81 -16.97
CA PRO A 119 -19.12 -8.44 -16.52
C PRO A 119 -17.69 -7.93 -16.66
N GLY A 120 -17.45 -7.24 -17.77
CA GLY A 120 -16.33 -6.34 -17.95
C GLY A 120 -16.07 -5.46 -16.72
N ALA A 121 -14.90 -5.68 -16.14
CA ALA A 121 -14.00 -4.67 -15.61
C ALA A 121 -12.64 -5.35 -15.40
N GLU A 122 -12.05 -5.87 -16.49
CA GLU A 122 -10.61 -6.12 -16.54
C GLU A 122 -9.92 -4.76 -16.38
N THR A 123 -9.44 -4.46 -15.17
CA THR A 123 -8.41 -3.43 -15.05
C THR A 123 -7.18 -3.98 -15.76
N ASP A 124 -6.89 -3.40 -16.92
CA ASP A 124 -5.77 -3.74 -17.77
C ASP A 124 -4.51 -3.07 -17.21
N TRP A 125 -3.69 -3.82 -16.47
CA TRP A 125 -2.40 -3.34 -15.97
C TRP A 125 -1.34 -3.56 -17.05
N GLU A 126 -1.14 -2.57 -17.93
CA GLU A 126 0.00 -2.60 -18.85
C GLU A 126 1.31 -2.41 -18.08
N VAL A 127 2.22 -3.39 -18.22
CA VAL A 127 3.59 -3.35 -17.68
C VAL A 127 4.44 -2.45 -18.60
N PRO A 128 5.01 -1.33 -18.12
CA PRO A 128 5.79 -0.42 -18.96
C PRO A 128 7.06 -1.09 -19.50
N ARG A 129 7.50 -0.69 -20.69
CA ARG A 129 8.79 -1.14 -21.24
C ARG A 129 9.91 -0.19 -20.83
N GLU A 130 11.12 -0.73 -20.85
CA GLU A 130 12.33 -0.05 -20.38
C GLU A 130 12.54 1.27 -21.15
N GLY A 131 12.40 2.41 -20.46
CA GLY A 131 12.48 3.76 -21.04
C GLY A 131 11.29 4.68 -20.74
N ASP A 132 10.18 4.15 -20.21
CA ASP A 132 8.99 4.94 -19.88
C ASP A 132 9.13 5.64 -18.51
N GLU A 133 8.99 6.97 -18.46
CA GLU A 133 8.92 7.74 -17.21
C GLU A 133 7.57 7.52 -16.50
N PHE A 134 7.67 7.11 -15.23
CA PHE A 134 6.66 6.69 -14.24
C PHE A 134 5.14 6.93 -14.49
N PHE A 135 4.38 5.87 -14.19
CA PHE A 135 2.95 5.65 -14.42
C PHE A 135 2.05 6.11 -13.26
N GLY A 136 0.97 6.83 -13.57
CA GLY A 136 -0.23 6.98 -12.75
C GLY A 136 -1.47 6.66 -13.60
N PRO A 137 -2.64 6.36 -12.99
CA PRO A 137 -3.84 6.05 -13.76
C PRO A 137 -4.21 7.23 -14.66
N ARG A 138 -4.42 6.99 -15.97
CA ARG A 138 -5.02 8.00 -16.84
C ARG A 138 -6.44 8.29 -16.34
N PRO A 139 -6.86 9.57 -16.23
CA PRO A 139 -8.24 9.88 -15.94
C PRO A 139 -9.13 9.26 -17.03
N ALA A 140 -10.21 8.61 -16.61
CA ALA A 140 -11.19 8.05 -17.53
C ALA A 140 -11.66 9.14 -18.50
N PRO A 141 -11.83 8.85 -19.80
CA PRO A 141 -12.37 9.83 -20.74
C PRO A 141 -13.74 10.29 -20.23
N GLY A 142 -13.88 11.59 -20.02
CA GLY A 142 -15.13 12.20 -19.56
C GLY A 142 -16.26 11.84 -20.51
N ARG A 143 -17.42 11.43 -19.96
CA ARG A 143 -18.66 11.39 -20.73
C ARG A 143 -19.16 12.83 -20.91
N GLY A 144 -19.39 13.22 -22.16
CA GLY A 144 -20.07 14.43 -22.57
C GLY A 144 -19.42 14.99 -23.83
N GLU A 145 -20.12 15.37 -24.89
CA GLU A 145 -21.55 15.39 -25.22
C GLU A 145 -21.67 15.20 -26.74
#